data_AF-A0A9W9ZIE6-F1
#
_entry.id   AF-A0A9W9ZIE6-F1
#
_cell.length_a   1.000
_cell.length_b   1.000
_cell.length_c   1.000
_cell.angle_alpha   90.00
_cell.angle_beta   90.00
_cell.angle_gamma   90.00
#
_symmetry.space_group_name_H-M   'P 1'
#
loop_
_entity.id
_entity.type
_entity.pdbx_description
1 polymer ?
#
loop_
_entity_poly.entity_id
_entity_poly.type
_entity_poly.pdbx_seq_one_letter_code
_entity_poly.pdbx_strand_id
1 'polypeptide(L)'
;MGWGSSSFQGKKSQILMQAKMPIVEYNTCAKANQDLGEVVDTMMLCAGYGGDSKISGCHGDSGGPLVCQDRDTGRWTLRGTVSWGDHYCNGGPTYSVFVRINSYVDWVKCKIASQPLKPPQECVDAHDYCGTWNGYGLCENSYFRNMLKTFYCKKTCKAC
;
A
#
# COMPACT_ATOMS: atom_id res chain seq x y z
N MET A 1 0.08 -4.84 -9.01
CA MET A 1 0.89 -6.09 -8.92
C MET A 1 1.11 -6.39 -7.45
N GLY A 2 1.23 -7.66 -7.06
CA GLY A 2 1.46 -8.00 -5.66
C GLY A 2 1.50 -9.50 -5.39
N TRP A 3 1.78 -9.83 -4.14
CA TRP A 3 1.76 -11.20 -3.59
C TRP A 3 0.58 -11.39 -2.63
N GLY A 4 -0.43 -10.51 -2.69
CA GLY A 4 -1.65 -10.64 -1.92
C GLY A 4 -2.43 -11.91 -2.28
N SER A 5 -3.54 -12.08 -1.57
CA SER A 5 -4.47 -13.18 -1.84
C SER A 5 -5.20 -12.95 -3.17
N SER A 6 -5.47 -14.01 -3.93
CA SER A 6 -6.26 -13.92 -5.17
C SER A 6 -7.78 -13.90 -4.93
N SER A 7 -8.21 -14.07 -3.68
CA SER A 7 -9.61 -14.06 -3.25
C SER A 7 -9.71 -13.73 -1.76
N PHE A 8 -10.91 -13.34 -1.31
CA PHE A 8 -11.20 -13.18 0.11
C PHE A 8 -10.85 -14.45 0.90
N GLN A 9 -10.15 -14.28 2.03
CA GLN A 9 -9.63 -15.36 2.89
C GLN A 9 -8.76 -16.40 2.16
N GLY A 10 -8.32 -16.11 0.93
CA GLY A 10 -7.41 -16.96 0.16
C GLY A 10 -5.99 -16.90 0.71
N LYS A 11 -5.16 -17.89 0.34
CA LYS A 11 -3.73 -17.88 0.65
C LYS A 11 -3.02 -16.78 -0.17
N LYS A 12 -2.01 -16.15 0.44
CA LYS A 12 -1.11 -15.23 -0.26
C LYS A 12 -0.37 -15.95 -1.39
N SER A 13 -0.22 -15.28 -2.52
CA SER A 13 0.49 -15.85 -3.66
C SER A 13 1.97 -16.06 -3.35
N GLN A 14 2.52 -17.19 -3.81
CA GLN A 14 3.97 -17.47 -3.74
C GLN A 14 4.74 -16.88 -4.92
N ILE A 15 4.02 -16.44 -5.96
CA ILE A 15 4.58 -15.81 -7.16
C ILE A 15 3.99 -14.41 -7.32
N LEU A 16 4.75 -13.50 -7.93
CA LEU A 16 4.25 -12.15 -8.19
C LEU A 16 3.08 -12.21 -9.17
N MET A 17 1.94 -11.68 -8.76
CA MET A 17 0.76 -11.59 -9.61
C MET A 17 0.63 -10.18 -10.21
N GLN A 18 0.06 -10.12 -11.41
CA GLN A 18 -0.29 -8.88 -12.08
C GLN A 18 -1.70 -8.95 -12.66
N ALA A 19 -2.36 -7.80 -12.66
CA ALA A 19 -3.64 -7.59 -13.31
C ALA A 19 -3.62 -6.24 -14.03
N LYS A 20 -4.21 -6.19 -15.22
CA LYS A 20 -4.42 -4.93 -15.94
C LYS A 20 -5.70 -4.31 -15.44
N MET A 21 -5.68 -3.02 -15.12
CA MET A 21 -6.85 -2.26 -14.69
C MET A 21 -6.83 -0.90 -15.37
N PRO A 22 -7.93 -0.46 -16.00
CA PRO A 22 -8.03 0.90 -16.51
C PRO A 22 -8.22 1.88 -15.35
N ILE A 23 -7.73 3.11 -15.52
CA ILE A 23 -8.04 4.22 -14.61
C ILE A 23 -9.50 4.61 -14.79
N VAL A 24 -10.17 4.89 -13.69
CA VAL A 24 -11.61 5.22 -13.65
C VAL A 24 -11.77 6.69 -13.30
N GLU A 25 -12.77 7.31 -13.91
CA GLU A 25 -13.14 8.70 -13.63
C GLU A 25 -13.62 8.85 -12.18
N TYR A 26 -13.29 9.99 -11.56
CA TYR A 26 -13.48 10.21 -10.13
C TYR A 26 -14.94 10.05 -9.70
N ASN A 27 -15.89 10.73 -10.36
CA ASN A 27 -17.29 10.69 -9.96
C ASN A 27 -17.88 9.28 -10.09
N THR A 28 -17.48 8.55 -11.13
CA THR A 28 -17.85 7.15 -11.33
C THR A 28 -17.36 6.27 -10.18
N CYS A 29 -16.10 6.43 -9.78
CA CYS A 29 -15.54 5.69 -8.66
C CYS A 29 -16.16 6.08 -7.32
N ALA A 30 -16.24 7.38 -7.02
CA ALA A 30 -16.76 7.89 -5.76
C ALA A 30 -18.19 7.41 -5.53
N LYS A 31 -19.02 7.43 -6.58
CA LYS A 31 -20.39 6.90 -6.52
C LYS A 31 -20.43 5.39 -6.27
N ALA A 32 -19.61 4.61 -6.98
CA ALA A 32 -19.58 3.16 -6.82
C ALA A 32 -19.06 2.71 -5.44
N ASN A 33 -18.11 3.46 -4.88
CA ASN A 33 -17.46 3.16 -3.61
C ASN A 33 -18.10 3.87 -2.40
N GLN A 34 -19.20 4.61 -2.57
CA GLN A 34 -19.81 5.45 -1.53
C GLN A 34 -20.13 4.70 -0.23
N ASP A 35 -20.50 3.42 -0.33
CA ASP A 35 -20.84 2.57 0.82
C ASP A 35 -19.60 1.95 1.50
N LEU A 36 -18.43 2.00 0.84
CA LEU A 36 -17.16 1.52 1.37
C LEU A 36 -16.38 2.63 2.09
N GLY A 37 -16.43 3.85 1.57
CA GLY A 37 -15.71 4.99 2.12
C GLY A 37 -15.57 6.15 1.14
N GLU A 38 -15.17 7.30 1.66
CA GLU A 38 -14.96 8.50 0.87
C GLU A 38 -13.73 8.35 -0.04
N VAL A 39 -13.94 8.56 -1.34
CA VAL A 39 -12.85 8.72 -2.31
C VAL A 39 -12.55 10.21 -2.41
N VAL A 40 -11.30 10.61 -2.17
CA VAL A 40 -10.88 12.02 -2.22
C VAL A 40 -10.05 12.26 -3.48
N ASP A 41 -10.60 12.96 -4.48
CA ASP A 41 -9.98 13.09 -5.81
C ASP A 41 -8.54 13.63 -5.79
N THR A 42 -8.27 14.57 -4.89
CA THR A 42 -6.96 15.22 -4.77
C THR A 42 -5.87 14.28 -4.25
N MET A 43 -6.23 13.20 -3.54
CA MET A 43 -5.30 12.30 -2.85
C MET A 43 -5.39 10.84 -3.34
N MET A 44 -6.48 10.49 -4.02
CA MET A 44 -6.81 9.13 -4.42
C MET A 44 -7.15 9.06 -5.91
N LEU A 45 -6.98 7.87 -6.47
CA LEU A 45 -7.46 7.51 -7.80
C LEU A 45 -7.96 6.07 -7.78
N CYS A 46 -8.80 5.72 -8.73
CA CYS A 46 -9.37 4.38 -8.81
C CYS A 46 -8.97 3.66 -10.09
N ALA A 47 -8.91 2.33 -10.02
CA ALA A 47 -8.71 1.49 -11.17
C ALA A 47 -9.53 0.20 -11.07
N GLY A 48 -10.03 -0.27 -12.20
CA GLY A 48 -10.84 -1.49 -12.31
C GLY A 48 -11.78 -1.45 -13.50
N TYR A 49 -12.33 -2.60 -13.88
CA TYR A 49 -13.22 -2.70 -15.04
C TYR A 49 -14.69 -2.37 -14.72
N GLY A 50 -15.09 -2.41 -13.44
CA GLY A 50 -16.48 -2.26 -13.04
C GLY A 50 -17.37 -3.43 -13.52
N GLY A 51 -18.69 -3.27 -13.37
CA GLY A 51 -19.69 -4.23 -13.84
C GLY A 51 -19.55 -5.60 -13.17
N ASP A 52 -19.41 -6.66 -13.96
CA ASP A 52 -19.28 -8.04 -13.48
C ASP A 52 -17.82 -8.50 -13.32
N SER A 53 -16.87 -7.57 -13.40
CA SER A 53 -15.45 -7.91 -13.29
C SER A 53 -15.10 -8.47 -11.91
N LYS A 54 -14.27 -9.51 -11.88
CA LYS A 54 -13.69 -10.05 -10.64
C LYS A 54 -12.27 -9.53 -10.38
N ILE A 55 -11.76 -8.63 -11.22
CA ILE A 55 -10.40 -8.11 -11.14
C ILE A 55 -10.37 -6.95 -10.14
N SER A 56 -9.68 -7.15 -9.02
CA SER A 56 -9.50 -6.17 -7.93
C SER A 56 -8.12 -6.34 -7.30
N GLY A 57 -7.69 -5.35 -6.51
CA GLY A 57 -6.67 -5.57 -5.48
C GLY A 57 -7.28 -6.29 -4.28
N CYS A 58 -6.45 -7.02 -3.52
CA CYS A 58 -6.94 -7.78 -2.37
C CYS A 58 -5.96 -7.71 -1.19
N HIS A 59 -6.31 -8.41 -0.11
CA HIS A 59 -5.54 -8.42 1.13
C HIS A 59 -4.07 -8.80 0.90
N GLY A 60 -3.16 -7.96 1.38
CA GLY A 60 -1.72 -8.12 1.22
C GLY A 60 -1.12 -7.47 -0.03
N ASP A 61 -1.94 -6.90 -0.92
CA ASP A 61 -1.44 -6.08 -2.04
C ASP A 61 -1.17 -4.62 -1.64
N SER A 62 -1.63 -4.17 -0.47
CA SER A 62 -1.45 -2.79 0.04
C SER A 62 0.01 -2.34 -0.03
N GLY A 63 0.24 -1.11 -0.50
CA GLY A 63 1.57 -0.58 -0.79
C GLY A 63 2.11 -0.98 -2.18
N GLY A 64 1.53 -1.99 -2.82
CA GLY A 64 1.92 -2.47 -4.15
C GLY A 64 1.70 -1.43 -5.26
N PRO A 65 2.43 -1.55 -6.38
CA PRO A 65 2.42 -0.51 -7.41
C PRO A 65 1.25 -0.66 -8.40
N LEU A 66 0.68 0.49 -8.77
CA LEU A 66 -0.07 0.70 -10.01
C LEU A 66 0.80 1.47 -10.99
N VAL A 67 1.24 0.80 -12.04
CA VAL A 67 2.09 1.37 -13.09
C VAL A 67 1.34 1.50 -14.40
N CYS A 68 1.60 2.58 -15.12
CA CYS A 68 1.06 2.81 -16.46
C CYS A 68 2.22 2.96 -17.43
N GLN A 69 2.11 2.31 -18.59
CA GLN A 69 3.04 2.49 -19.69
C GLN A 69 2.61 3.68 -20.52
N ASP A 70 3.54 4.62 -20.70
CA ASP A 70 3.42 5.69 -21.68
C ASP A 70 3.49 5.10 -23.10
N ARG A 71 2.52 5.41 -23.95
CA ARG A 71 2.38 4.77 -25.28
C ARG A 71 3.44 5.26 -26.27
N ASP A 72 3.88 6.51 -26.12
CA ASP A 72 4.80 7.14 -27.08
C ASP A 72 6.26 6.80 -26.74
N THR A 73 6.59 6.76 -25.45
CA THR A 73 7.96 6.52 -24.95
C THR A 73 8.20 5.08 -24.49
N GLY A 74 7.14 4.28 -24.31
CA GLY A 74 7.22 2.93 -23.78
C GLY A 74 7.59 2.85 -22.29
N ARG A 75 7.75 3.99 -21.60
CA ARG A 75 8.22 4.05 -20.21
C ARG A 75 7.10 3.72 -19.23
N TRP A 76 7.39 2.85 -18.27
CA TRP A 76 6.50 2.56 -17.16
C TRP A 76 6.65 3.61 -16.06
N THR A 77 5.53 4.21 -15.65
CA THR A 77 5.48 5.23 -14.61
C THR A 77 4.58 4.78 -13.46
N LEU A 78 5.06 4.92 -12.22
CA LEU A 78 4.24 4.70 -11.03
C LEU A 78 3.18 5.80 -10.93
N ARG A 79 1.91 5.42 -11.00
CA ARG A 79 0.77 6.35 -10.91
C ARG A 79 0.04 6.23 -9.58
N GLY A 80 0.03 5.04 -8.99
CA GLY A 80 -0.64 4.79 -7.72
C GLY A 80 0.06 3.75 -6.86
N THR A 81 -0.31 3.71 -5.58
CA THR A 81 -0.01 2.60 -4.68
C THR A 81 -1.30 2.06 -4.07
N VAL A 82 -1.45 0.73 -4.01
CA VAL A 82 -2.65 0.05 -3.52
C VAL A 82 -2.96 0.51 -2.10
N SER A 83 -4.17 1.00 -1.87
CA SER A 83 -4.59 1.51 -0.56
C SER A 83 -5.69 0.63 0.03
N TRP A 84 -6.87 0.67 -0.58
CA TRP A 84 -8.06 -0.01 -0.09
C TRP A 84 -9.01 -0.37 -1.24
N GLY A 85 -10.04 -1.14 -0.93
CA GLY A 85 -11.07 -1.57 -1.86
C GLY A 85 -12.13 -2.37 -1.13
N ASP A 86 -12.95 -3.10 -1.88
CA ASP A 86 -13.94 -4.00 -1.29
C ASP A 86 -13.31 -5.03 -0.35
N HIS A 87 -13.92 -5.22 0.82
CA HIS A 87 -13.43 -6.13 1.84
C HIS A 87 -13.34 -7.58 1.35
N TYR A 88 -14.28 -7.98 0.49
CA TYR A 88 -14.36 -9.33 -0.09
C TYR A 88 -13.58 -9.45 -1.41
N CYS A 89 -12.80 -8.43 -1.77
CA CYS A 89 -12.03 -8.38 -3.01
C CYS A 89 -12.89 -8.47 -4.29
N ASN A 90 -14.11 -7.91 -4.26
CA ASN A 90 -14.93 -7.75 -5.46
C ASN A 90 -14.47 -6.53 -6.29
N GLY A 91 -14.30 -6.71 -7.61
CA GLY A 91 -13.81 -5.64 -8.51
C GLY A 91 -14.85 -5.02 -9.45
N GLY A 92 -16.07 -5.57 -9.44
CA GLY A 92 -17.11 -5.25 -10.40
C GLY A 92 -18.08 -4.19 -9.88
N PRO A 93 -18.74 -4.44 -8.73
CA PRO A 93 -19.61 -3.47 -8.09
C PRO A 93 -18.88 -2.20 -7.61
N THR A 94 -17.58 -2.32 -7.33
CA THR A 94 -16.73 -1.29 -6.72
C THR A 94 -15.35 -1.31 -7.35
N TYR A 95 -14.61 -0.21 -7.24
CA TYR A 95 -13.25 -0.11 -7.78
C TYR A 95 -12.18 -0.23 -6.70
N SER A 96 -10.99 -0.67 -7.09
CA SER A 96 -9.81 -0.62 -6.22
C SER A 96 -9.29 0.80 -6.14
N VAL A 97 -8.98 1.26 -4.93
CA VAL A 97 -8.55 2.63 -4.65
C VAL A 97 -7.07 2.67 -4.32
N PHE A 98 -6.39 3.62 -4.95
CA PHE A 98 -4.95 3.82 -4.87
C PHE A 98 -4.67 5.22 -4.37
N VAL A 99 -3.57 5.39 -3.64
CA VAL A 99 -3.02 6.73 -3.38
C VAL A 99 -2.54 7.32 -4.71
N ARG A 100 -2.89 8.57 -4.96
CA ARG A 100 -2.54 9.31 -6.17
C ARG A 100 -1.11 9.84 -6.11
N ILE A 101 -0.15 9.14 -6.72
CA ILE A 101 1.28 9.43 -6.53
C ILE A 101 1.68 10.83 -7.01
N ASN A 102 1.05 11.37 -8.08
CA ASN A 102 1.38 12.72 -8.56
C ASN A 102 1.11 13.81 -7.51
N SER A 103 0.17 13.61 -6.58
CA SER A 103 -0.10 14.54 -5.48
C SER A 103 0.98 14.54 -4.39
N TYR A 104 1.83 13.51 -4.34
CA TYR A 104 2.84 13.32 -3.30
C TYR A 104 4.28 13.42 -3.83
N VAL A 105 4.49 13.76 -5.10
CA VAL A 105 5.84 13.81 -5.71
C VAL A 105 6.77 14.74 -4.94
N ASP A 106 6.31 15.91 -4.53
CA ASP A 106 7.15 16.87 -3.80
C ASP A 106 7.49 16.37 -2.40
N TRP A 107 6.55 15.72 -1.72
CA TRP A 107 6.82 15.05 -0.46
C TRP A 107 7.85 13.92 -0.62
N VAL A 108 7.71 13.08 -1.66
CA VAL A 108 8.66 12.00 -1.97
C VAL A 108 10.04 12.59 -2.25
N LYS A 109 10.14 13.62 -3.09
CA LYS A 109 11.41 14.31 -3.39
C LYS A 109 12.02 14.91 -2.13
N CYS A 110 11.23 15.55 -1.28
CA CYS A 110 11.68 16.09 -0.01
C CYS A 110 12.28 15.01 0.87
N LYS A 111 11.62 13.86 1.02
CA LYS A 111 12.13 12.73 1.82
C LYS A 111 13.41 12.14 1.24
N ILE A 112 13.48 11.94 -0.07
CA ILE A 112 14.69 11.46 -0.76
C ILE A 112 15.85 12.46 -0.64
N ALA A 113 15.60 13.76 -0.80
CA ALA A 113 16.62 14.80 -0.70
C ALA A 113 17.11 15.00 0.74
N SER A 114 16.20 14.90 1.72
CA SER A 114 16.53 14.98 3.14
C SER A 114 17.32 13.76 3.66
N GLN A 115 17.32 12.65 2.92
CA GLN A 115 18.00 11.42 3.29
C GLN A 115 18.45 10.63 2.03
N PRO A 116 19.74 10.65 1.63
CA PRO A 116 20.33 9.36 1.35
C PRO A 116 20.23 8.60 2.68
N LEU A 117 19.53 7.47 2.71
CA LEU A 117 19.55 6.55 3.85
C LEU A 117 21.00 6.09 4.03
N LYS A 118 21.83 6.92 4.69
CA LYS A 118 23.02 6.42 5.34
C LYS A 118 22.47 5.46 6.39
N PRO A 119 22.80 4.15 6.31
CA PRO A 119 22.46 3.27 7.41
C PRO A 119 22.99 3.96 8.69
N PRO A 120 22.16 4.08 9.75
CA PRO A 120 22.61 4.72 10.97
C PRO A 120 23.93 4.08 11.38
N GLN A 121 24.97 4.91 11.54
CA GLN A 121 26.31 4.45 11.89
C GLN A 121 26.32 3.81 13.28
N GLU A 122 25.34 4.19 14.11
CA GLU A 122 25.06 3.64 15.44
C GLU A 122 23.54 3.51 15.66
N CYS A 123 23.15 2.51 16.46
CA CYS A 123 21.76 2.21 16.77
C CYS A 123 21.17 3.30 17.68
N VAL A 124 20.01 3.86 17.31
CA VAL A 124 19.26 4.77 18.19
C VAL A 124 17.83 4.27 18.30
N ASP A 125 17.41 3.87 19.50
CA ASP A 125 16.04 3.46 19.81
C ASP A 125 15.13 4.70 19.94
N ALA A 126 14.95 5.43 18.84
CA ALA A 126 14.21 6.69 18.79
C ALA A 126 12.87 6.58 18.05
N HIS A 127 12.27 5.39 17.96
CA HIS A 127 10.95 5.28 17.38
C HIS A 127 9.92 5.93 18.33
N ASP A 128 9.16 6.91 17.85
CA ASP A 128 8.23 7.72 18.65
C ASP A 128 7.23 6.89 19.48
N TYR A 129 6.97 5.65 19.06
CA TYR A 129 6.03 4.73 19.70
C TYR A 129 6.67 3.71 20.66
N CYS A 130 7.99 3.72 20.83
CA CYS A 130 8.69 2.75 21.68
C CYS A 130 8.18 2.79 23.14
N GLY A 131 8.05 3.99 23.72
CA GLY A 131 7.51 4.15 25.08
C GLY A 131 6.08 3.63 25.22
N THR A 132 5.26 3.82 24.19
CA THR A 132 3.88 3.32 24.13
C THR A 132 3.83 1.80 24.06
N TRP A 133 4.67 1.17 23.23
CA TRP A 133 4.73 -0.29 23.12
C TRP A 133 5.25 -0.96 24.40
N ASN A 134 6.19 -0.32 25.09
CA ASN A 134 6.63 -0.76 26.40
C ASN A 134 5.47 -0.69 27.42
N GLY A 135 4.73 0.42 27.43
CA GLY A 135 3.57 0.61 28.32
C GLY A 135 2.46 -0.43 28.11
N TYR A 136 2.31 -0.96 26.89
CA TYR A 136 1.38 -2.04 26.57
C TYR A 136 1.95 -3.45 26.74
N GLY A 137 3.19 -3.60 27.22
CA GLY A 137 3.85 -4.90 27.37
C GLY A 137 4.14 -5.62 26.05
N LEU A 138 4.04 -4.92 24.91
CA LEU A 138 4.21 -5.52 23.58
C LEU A 138 5.65 -5.96 23.33
N CYS A 139 6.61 -5.32 23.98
CA CYS A 139 8.02 -5.67 23.87
C CYS A 139 8.36 -7.02 24.52
N GLU A 140 7.51 -7.51 25.43
CA GLU A 140 7.61 -8.84 26.03
C GLU A 140 6.97 -9.93 25.16
N ASN A 141 6.08 -9.55 24.23
CA ASN A 141 5.39 -10.46 23.33
C ASN A 141 6.34 -10.95 22.21
N SER A 142 6.52 -12.28 22.12
CA SER A 142 7.45 -12.91 21.17
C SER A 142 7.06 -12.70 19.71
N TYR A 143 5.77 -12.64 19.39
CA TYR A 143 5.26 -12.35 18.06
C TYR A 143 5.60 -10.91 17.66
N PHE A 144 5.28 -9.94 18.53
CA PHE A 144 5.54 -8.52 18.28
C PHE A 144 7.04 -8.24 18.16
N ARG A 145 7.86 -8.85 19.02
CA ARG A 145 9.32 -8.77 18.95
C ARG A 145 9.88 -9.29 17.63
N ASN A 146 9.34 -10.39 17.11
CA ASN A 146 9.76 -10.94 15.81
C ASN A 146 9.30 -10.05 14.65
N MET A 147 8.08 -9.52 14.72
CA MET A 147 7.55 -8.55 13.75
C MET A 147 8.47 -7.32 13.68
N LEU A 148 8.82 -6.71 14.81
CA LEU A 148 9.70 -5.53 14.85
C LEU A 148 11.07 -5.81 14.23
N LYS A 149 11.70 -6.95 14.56
CA LYS A 149 12.98 -7.36 13.95
C LYS A 149 12.90 -7.54 12.43
N THR A 150 11.76 -7.97 11.91
CA THR A 150 11.55 -8.19 10.48
C THR A 150 11.34 -6.88 9.73
N PHE A 151 10.57 -5.95 10.28
CA PHE A 151 10.21 -4.70 9.59
C PHE A 151 11.16 -3.53 9.89
N TYR A 152 11.82 -3.51 11.05
CA TYR A 152 12.67 -2.41 11.52
C TYR A 152 14.03 -2.95 11.95
N CYS A 153 14.97 -2.99 10.98
CA CYS A 153 16.41 -3.30 11.05
C CYS A 153 16.94 -4.23 12.19
N LYS A 154 17.80 -5.19 11.81
CA LYS A 154 18.45 -6.19 12.69
C LYS A 154 19.34 -5.66 13.84
N LYS A 155 19.38 -4.35 14.08
CA LYS A 155 20.21 -3.66 15.08
C LYS A 155 19.43 -2.63 15.92
N THR A 156 18.16 -2.87 16.24
CA THR A 156 17.52 -2.25 17.42
C THR A 156 18.07 -2.96 18.66
N CYS A 157 18.90 -2.27 19.43
CA CYS A 157 19.51 -2.85 20.61
C CYS A 157 18.46 -2.94 21.73
N LYS A 158 17.78 -4.10 21.78
CA LYS A 158 16.83 -4.57 22.81
C LYS A 158 15.36 -4.18 22.64
N ALA A 159 14.83 -4.36 21.43
CA ALA A 159 13.45 -4.83 21.18
C ALA A 159 12.27 -4.00 21.74
N CYS A 160 12.61 -2.83 22.28
CA CYS A 160 11.86 -1.69 22.74
C CYS A 160 12.96 -0.60 22.76
#